data_AF-A0A7L5XWJ8-F1
#
_entry.id   AF-A0A7L5XWJ8-F1
#
_cell.length_a   1.000
_cell.length_b   1.000
_cell.length_c   1.000
_cell.angle_alpha   90.00
_cell.angle_beta   90.00
_cell.angle_gamma   90.00
#
_symmetry.space_group_name_H-M   'P 1'
#
loop_
_entity.id
_entity.type
_entity.pdbx_description
1 polymer ?
#
loop_
_entity_poly.entity_id
_entity_poly.type
_entity_poly.pdbx_seq_one_letter_code
_entity_poly.pdbx_strand_id
1 'polypeptide(L)'
;MTVFKHATMNRYFGDGSNDNIPCQVRMGDKTIAVSYAGKSGPVVYEGVERGPGHWRLSAHEPRGTASLHRFEDDDVLVGDWTEGHWDGMWKIELNED
;
A
#
# COMPACT_ATOMS: atom_id res chain seq x y z
N MET A 1 11.87 12.21 4.47
CA MET A 1 11.47 11.06 3.63
C MET A 1 12.03 9.80 4.26
N THR A 2 11.16 8.89 4.67
CA THR A 2 11.49 7.60 5.29
C THR A 2 11.21 6.49 4.29
N VAL A 3 12.04 5.45 4.27
CA VAL A 3 11.91 4.32 3.33
C VAL A 3 12.00 3.01 4.09
N PHE A 4 10.96 2.19 3.98
CA PHE A 4 10.87 0.84 4.51
C PHE A 4 11.07 -0.14 3.35
N LYS A 5 12.26 -0.72 3.22
CA LYS A 5 12.65 -1.54 2.05
C LYS A 5 12.19 -2.99 2.13
N HIS A 6 11.98 -3.49 3.34
CA HIS A 6 11.59 -4.88 3.61
C HIS A 6 10.24 -4.95 4.34
N ALA A 7 9.32 -4.06 3.97
CA ALA A 7 7.96 -4.09 4.46
C ALA A 7 7.21 -5.32 3.93
N THR A 8 6.23 -5.80 4.69
CA THR A 8 5.46 -6.99 4.34
C THR A 8 4.01 -6.63 4.12
N MET A 9 3.47 -6.89 2.92
CA MET A 9 2.08 -6.62 2.57
C MET A 9 1.28 -7.91 2.54
N ASN A 10 0.25 -8.01 3.38
CA ASN A 10 -0.82 -8.98 3.20
C ASN A 10 -1.92 -8.34 2.37
N ARG A 11 -2.25 -8.94 1.23
CA ARG A 11 -3.37 -8.52 0.40
C ARG A 11 -4.48 -9.55 0.52
N TYR A 12 -5.59 -9.10 1.06
CA TYR A 12 -6.83 -9.86 1.15
C TYR A 12 -7.69 -9.52 -0.05
N PHE A 13 -8.30 -10.51 -0.67
CA PHE A 13 -9.19 -10.36 -1.81
C PHE A 13 -10.65 -10.53 -1.37
N GLY A 14 -11.59 -9.92 -2.10
CA GLY A 14 -13.01 -10.04 -1.83
C GLY A 14 -13.57 -11.47 -1.87
N ASP A 15 -12.86 -12.41 -2.50
CA ASP A 15 -13.22 -13.84 -2.52
C ASP A 15 -12.74 -14.62 -1.27
N GLY A 16 -12.09 -13.94 -0.33
CA GLY A 16 -11.56 -14.52 0.91
C GLY A 16 -10.15 -15.13 0.78
N SER A 17 -9.57 -15.16 -0.42
CA SER A 17 -8.17 -15.51 -0.59
C SER A 17 -7.24 -14.41 -0.06
N ASN A 18 -5.99 -14.76 0.21
CA ASN A 18 -4.95 -13.79 0.53
C ASN A 18 -3.59 -14.21 -0.03
N ASP A 19 -2.73 -13.22 -0.21
CA ASP A 19 -1.31 -13.43 -0.44
C ASP A 19 -0.47 -12.51 0.45
N ASN A 20 0.79 -12.92 0.66
CA ASN A 20 1.80 -12.16 1.36
C ASN A 20 2.91 -11.79 0.37
N ILE A 21 3.17 -10.50 0.23
CA ILE A 21 4.06 -9.96 -0.79
C ILE A 21 5.07 -9.02 -0.14
N PRO A 22 6.38 -9.23 -0.34
CA PRO A 22 7.39 -8.24 0.00
C PRO A 22 7.15 -6.94 -0.76
N CYS A 23 7.22 -5.82 -0.06
CA CYS A 23 7.00 -4.51 -0.64
C CYS A 23 7.97 -3.48 -0.07
N GLN A 24 8.03 -2.34 -0.73
CA GLN A 24 8.72 -1.16 -0.24
C GLN A 24 7.69 -0.04 -0.04
N VAL A 25 7.79 0.65 1.09
CA VAL A 25 6.99 1.84 1.40
C VAL A 25 7.91 3.05 1.50
N ARG A 26 7.56 4.13 0.80
CA ARG A 26 8.23 5.43 0.90
C ARG A 26 7.25 6.44 1.45
N MET A 27 7.59 7.09 2.56
CA MET A 27 6.78 8.14 3.17
C MET A 27 7.51 9.47 3.13
N GLY A 28 6.88 10.48 2.55
CA GLY A 28 7.25 11.88 2.65
C GLY A 28 6.29 12.65 3.56
N ASP A 29 6.46 13.97 3.67
CA ASP A 29 5.68 14.78 4.62
C ASP A 29 4.16 14.66 4.43
N LYS A 30 3.69 14.55 3.18
CA LYS A 30 2.27 14.37 2.82
C LYS A 30 2.06 13.36 1.70
N THR A 31 3.09 12.60 1.36
CA THR A 31 3.08 11.67 0.24
C THR A 31 3.43 10.28 0.71
N ILE A 32 2.85 9.29 0.04
CA ILE A 32 3.18 7.89 0.26
C ILE A 32 3.32 7.20 -1.10
N ALA A 33 4.25 6.27 -1.19
CA ALA A 33 4.32 5.33 -2.30
C ALA A 33 4.52 3.91 -1.79
N VAL A 34 3.75 2.97 -2.31
CA VAL A 34 3.89 1.53 -2.06
C VAL A 34 4.26 0.86 -3.37
N SER A 35 5.33 0.07 -3.36
CA SER A 35 5.78 -0.66 -4.55
C SER A 35 6.04 -2.13 -4.25
N TYR A 36 5.62 -3.00 -5.14
CA TYR A 36 5.82 -4.45 -5.04
C TYR A 36 5.99 -5.07 -6.44
N ALA A 37 6.47 -6.31 -6.49
CA ALA A 37 6.65 -7.03 -7.74
C ALA A 37 5.30 -7.38 -8.39
N GLY A 38 5.09 -6.95 -9.63
CA GLY A 38 3.97 -7.36 -10.48
C GLY A 38 4.42 -8.25 -11.63
N LYS A 39 3.45 -8.83 -12.34
CA LYS A 39 3.71 -9.76 -13.46
C LYS A 39 4.41 -9.09 -14.65
N SER A 40 4.08 -7.82 -14.92
CA SER A 40 4.59 -7.06 -16.07
C SER A 40 5.66 -6.02 -15.70
N GLY A 41 6.11 -6.03 -14.44
CA GLY A 41 6.95 -4.99 -13.86
C GLY A 41 6.50 -4.63 -12.45
N PRO A 42 7.24 -3.73 -11.76
CA PRO A 42 6.84 -3.28 -10.44
C PRO A 42 5.51 -2.53 -10.52
N VAL A 43 4.60 -2.87 -9.61
CA VAL A 43 3.39 -2.09 -9.37
C VAL A 43 3.74 -1.00 -8.37
N VAL A 44 3.30 0.23 -8.65
CA VAL A 44 3.55 1.38 -7.77
C VAL A 44 2.24 2.13 -7.57
N TYR A 45 1.80 2.18 -6.32
CA TYR A 45 0.73 3.05 -5.87
C TYR A 45 1.33 4.29 -5.25
N GLU A 46 0.92 5.46 -5.73
CA GLU A 46 1.35 6.75 -5.20
C GLU A 46 0.15 7.53 -4.72
N GLY A 47 0.31 8.22 -3.60
CA GLY A 47 -0.78 8.94 -2.99
C GLY A 47 -0.35 10.11 -2.13
N VAL A 48 -1.37 10.85 -1.73
CA VAL A 48 -1.25 12.08 -0.97
C VAL A 48 -2.19 12.03 0.21
N GLU A 49 -1.75 12.61 1.31
CA GLU A 49 -2.51 12.68 2.54
C GLU A 49 -3.78 13.52 2.33
N ARG A 50 -4.89 13.07 2.93
CA ARG A 50 -6.22 13.72 2.87
C ARG A 50 -6.74 14.07 4.26
N GLY A 51 -6.21 13.42 5.29
CA GLY A 51 -6.34 13.77 6.70
C GLY A 51 -5.16 13.14 7.44
N PRO A 52 -4.83 13.59 8.67
CA PRO A 52 -3.69 13.08 9.41
C PRO A 52 -3.69 11.54 9.45
N GLY A 53 -2.63 10.93 8.92
CA GLY A 53 -2.50 9.47 8.87
C GLY A 53 -3.39 8.76 7.84
N HIS A 54 -3.97 9.47 6.86
CA HIS A 54 -4.88 8.91 5.85
C HIS A 54 -4.50 9.37 4.44
N TRP A 55 -4.18 8.41 3.55
CA TRP A 55 -3.77 8.65 2.18
C TRP A 55 -4.76 8.04 1.18
N ARG A 56 -4.94 8.73 0.05
CA ARG A 56 -5.54 8.15 -1.15
C ARG A 56 -4.47 7.94 -2.21
N LEU A 57 -4.42 6.74 -2.76
CA LEU A 57 -3.41 6.31 -3.71
C LEU A 57 -4.06 5.93 -5.06
N SER A 58 -3.25 6.01 -6.10
CA SER A 58 -3.55 5.48 -7.42
C SER A 58 -2.31 4.86 -8.04
N ALA A 59 -2.49 3.83 -8.86
CA ALA A 59 -1.44 3.23 -9.68
C ALA A 59 -1.72 3.50 -11.16
N HIS A 60 -0.69 3.82 -11.94
CA HIS A 60 -0.84 3.95 -13.40
C HIS A 60 -1.09 2.60 -14.06
N GLU A 61 -0.34 1.59 -13.64
CA GLU A 61 -0.49 0.18 -14.02
C GLU A 61 -0.52 -0.59 -12.69
N PRO A 62 -1.64 -1.24 -12.32
CA PRO A 62 -2.74 -1.73 -13.18
C PRO A 62 -3.99 -0.81 -13.26
N ARG A 63 -3.82 0.52 -13.20
CA ARG A 63 -4.94 1.50 -13.13
C ARG A 63 -5.82 1.34 -11.88
N GLY A 64 -5.21 0.95 -10.78
CA GLY A 64 -5.92 0.77 -9.51
C GLY A 64 -6.00 2.04 -8.67
N THR A 65 -6.89 2.00 -7.69
CA THR A 65 -7.01 3.00 -6.62
C THR A 65 -6.93 2.32 -5.27
N ALA A 66 -6.46 3.02 -4.26
CA ALA A 66 -6.40 2.48 -2.90
C ALA A 66 -6.52 3.58 -1.85
N SER A 67 -6.80 3.18 -0.62
CA SER A 67 -6.59 3.99 0.56
C SER A 67 -5.56 3.31 1.47
N LEU A 68 -4.87 4.11 2.27
CA LEU A 68 -4.08 3.62 3.39
C LEU A 68 -4.31 4.55 4.58
N HIS A 69 -4.35 3.97 5.77
CA HIS A 69 -4.36 4.69 7.03
C HIS A 69 -3.38 4.06 8.01
N ARG A 70 -2.79 4.89 8.86
CA ARG A 70 -1.86 4.53 9.91
C ARG A 70 -2.14 5.40 11.12
N PHE A 71 -2.22 4.78 12.30
CA PHE A 71 -2.24 5.53 13.56
C PHE A 71 -0.86 6.11 13.86
N GLU A 72 -0.84 7.20 14.63
CA GLU A 72 0.41 7.77 15.13
C GLU A 72 1.21 6.68 15.87
N ASP A 73 2.53 6.64 15.62
CA ASP A 73 3.49 5.68 16.20
C ASP A 73 3.26 4.18 15.92
N ASP A 74 2.28 3.80 15.09
CA ASP A 74 2.03 2.39 14.75
C ASP A 74 2.85 1.96 13.53
N ASP A 75 3.37 0.74 13.47
CA ASP A 75 4.17 0.26 12.33
C ASP A 75 3.32 -0.50 11.31
N VAL A 76 2.01 -0.25 11.30
CA VAL A 76 1.08 -0.92 10.39
C VAL A 76 0.29 0.12 9.59
N LEU A 77 0.25 -0.07 8.27
CA LEU A 77 -0.68 0.60 7.37
C LEU A 77 -1.80 -0.38 7.01
N VAL A 78 -3.05 0.07 7.03
CA VAL A 78 -4.21 -0.72 6.61
C VAL A 78 -5.03 0.08 5.60
N GLY A 79 -5.72 -0.57 4.67
CA GLY A 79 -6.65 0.13 3.79
C GLY A 79 -7.23 -0.75 2.70
N ASP A 80 -8.04 -0.17 1.83
CA ASP A 80 -8.66 -0.87 0.71
C ASP A 80 -7.88 -0.66 -0.59
N TRP A 81 -8.09 -1.54 -1.56
CA TRP A 81 -7.61 -1.39 -2.92
C TRP A 81 -8.66 -1.87 -3.92
N THR A 82 -8.59 -1.35 -5.14
CA THR A 82 -9.44 -1.73 -6.26
C THR A 82 -8.64 -1.68 -7.56
N GLU A 83 -8.67 -2.75 -8.33
CA GLU A 83 -8.03 -2.92 -9.64
C GLU A 83 -9.03 -3.55 -10.62
N GLY A 84 -9.75 -2.71 -11.38
CA GLY A 84 -10.79 -3.19 -12.30
C GLY A 84 -11.96 -3.82 -11.55
N HIS A 85 -12.12 -5.14 -11.66
CA HIS A 85 -13.17 -5.91 -10.96
C HIS A 85 -12.66 -6.62 -9.69
N TRP A 86 -11.38 -6.45 -9.36
CA TRP A 86 -10.79 -7.00 -8.15
C TRP A 86 -10.71 -5.92 -7.10
N ASP A 87 -11.04 -6.28 -5.87
CA ASP A 87 -10.93 -5.41 -4.72
C ASP A 87 -10.56 -6.22 -3.48
N GLY A 88 -10.17 -5.49 -2.44
CA GLY A 88 -9.99 -6.06 -1.12
C GLY A 88 -9.22 -5.13 -0.20
N MET A 89 -8.46 -5.71 0.72
CA MET A 89 -7.78 -4.98 1.78
C MET A 89 -6.27 -5.22 1.76
N TRP A 90 -5.51 -4.22 2.19
CA TRP A 90 -4.11 -4.31 2.52
C TRP A 90 -3.91 -4.22 4.02
N LYS A 91 -2.99 -5.04 4.53
CA LYS A 91 -2.31 -4.82 5.81
C LYS A 91 -0.81 -4.85 5.53
N ILE A 92 -0.12 -3.73 5.74
CA ILE A 92 1.31 -3.58 5.47
C ILE A 92 2.05 -3.34 6.78
N GLU A 93 2.97 -4.22 7.11
CA GLU A 93 3.85 -4.11 8.28
C GLU A 93 5.16 -3.42 7.85
N LEU A 94 5.44 -2.29 8.49
CA LEU A 94 6.59 -1.43 8.27
C LEU A 94 7.76 -1.91 9.12
N ASN A 95 8.51 -2.88 8.60
CA ASN A 95 9.72 -3.32 9.27
C ASN A 95 10.83 -2.29 9.06
N GLU A 96 11.44 -1.83 10.16
CA GLU A 96 12.70 -1.09 10.10
C GLU A 96 13.86 -2.05 9.80
N ASP A 97 14.84 -1.57 9.02
CA ASP A 97 16.13 -2.24 8.77
C ASP A 97 17.14 -1.91 9.87
#